data_AF-A0A7V2MFQ8-F1
#
_entry.id   AF-A0A7V2MFQ8-F1
#
_cell.length_a   1.000
_cell.length_b   1.000
_cell.length_c   1.000
_cell.angle_alpha   90.00
_cell.angle_beta   90.00
_cell.angle_gamma   90.00
#
_symmetry.space_group_name_H-M   'P 1'
#
loop_
_entity.id
_entity.type
_entity.pdbx_description
1 polymer ?
#
loop_
_entity_poly.entity_id
_entity_poly.type
_entity_poly.pdbx_seq_one_letter_code
_entity_poly.pdbx_strand_id
1 'polypeptide(L)'
;MSFSPHGGPPVSGDRRCIGYQCVVGWRIFAPRDDEVEKRNVMSRVQGHVTGEQILRYADGELNAGESRAVQAHLEACWQCRAELTGIETTIADCIRYRDALRREVTPPEPWPDILPLLARAGRQEPVPAWRKAAARMAALFRPAPLVRWAPGALALLLVAVLVYRLRETPSVKAAQILRQAVNAAELRKEGNRPVQVQVRGSKWIRTAAHSPAELAPVAAAFTAARYDWNDPLSARSFAAWRDSLSDPIDAVTSRACGVSGENCYQITTSTASGELAAATLWLRAADLQALEAAFDFRAFGRVELSALPEIPPVVSRAEPAVGPPAAPALPQPLPAEPLGPAAAPAPVTAAEELRVLEALHRIQADLGDPIHVSPAGEKILVSGAGVDPGRQQLVRSALAPFSRVEIRFTDDVPPAGGGTPAASEARSGTLDPLQKLLEQRLGGKPALDRFADRTLEASDAVLARIHALRRLAAAFPAAREAGLSGEDRRSLAALRADHARVLQHSAGQLAQVMLPALESVGYPAPRVEGHLAADWQSACGELLQTARQVERHLGALLHGASDAPDAAARLAESVTLLKLQADAYAGLANAVER
;
A
#
# COMPACT_ATOMS: atom_id res chain seq x y z
N MET A 1 -30.31 -31.47 81.17
CA MET A 1 -29.58 -30.56 82.08
C MET A 1 -28.59 -29.81 81.21
N SER A 2 -28.96 -28.61 80.74
CA SER A 2 -28.78 -27.31 81.39
C SER A 2 -27.49 -26.61 80.92
N PHE A 3 -27.70 -25.57 80.12
CA PHE A 3 -26.98 -24.28 79.97
C PHE A 3 -25.44 -24.18 79.84
N SER A 4 -25.07 -23.36 78.83
CA SER A 4 -23.83 -22.65 78.43
C SER A 4 -23.08 -21.90 79.58
N PRO A 5 -21.99 -21.09 79.36
CA PRO A 5 -21.33 -20.64 78.10
C PRO A 5 -19.78 -20.49 78.08
N HIS A 6 -19.22 -20.33 76.87
CA HIS A 6 -18.28 -19.28 76.40
C HIS A 6 -17.30 -19.78 75.34
N GLY A 7 -17.22 -19.05 74.22
CA GLY A 7 -16.17 -19.19 73.21
C GLY A 7 -16.50 -18.42 71.92
N GLY A 8 -15.92 -17.23 71.76
CA GLY A 8 -15.97 -16.44 70.53
C GLY A 8 -14.63 -16.47 69.75
N PRO A 9 -14.63 -16.21 68.42
CA PRO A 9 -13.49 -16.39 67.50
C PRO A 9 -12.96 -15.06 66.90
N PRO A 10 -12.11 -15.09 65.85
CA PRO A 10 -12.50 -14.40 64.59
C PRO A 10 -12.12 -15.17 63.28
N VAL A 11 -12.98 -15.25 62.23
CA VAL A 11 -13.24 -14.34 61.04
C VAL A 11 -12.24 -14.54 59.88
N SER A 12 -12.54 -14.51 58.56
CA SER A 12 -13.73 -14.66 57.68
C SER A 12 -13.33 -14.33 56.22
N GLY A 13 -14.00 -14.94 55.23
CA GLY A 13 -14.55 -14.24 54.04
C GLY A 13 -14.05 -14.69 52.65
N ASP A 14 -14.87 -14.81 51.60
CA ASP A 14 -16.32 -15.05 51.46
C ASP A 14 -16.61 -15.45 49.98
N ARG A 15 -17.67 -16.24 49.75
CA ARG A 15 -18.22 -16.70 48.44
C ARG A 15 -19.74 -16.75 48.58
N ARG A 16 -20.51 -16.34 47.55
CA ARG A 16 -21.88 -16.81 47.12
C ARG A 16 -22.44 -15.81 46.10
N CYS A 17 -23.06 -16.15 44.96
CA CYS A 17 -24.17 -17.06 44.59
C CYS A 17 -25.59 -16.48 44.76
N ILE A 18 -26.43 -16.84 43.76
CA ILE A 18 -27.90 -17.00 43.72
C ILE A 18 -28.72 -15.84 43.11
N GLY A 19 -29.66 -16.20 42.21
CA GLY A 19 -30.59 -15.29 41.52
C GLY A 19 -32.08 -15.57 41.75
N TYR A 20 -32.87 -15.21 40.71
CA TYR A 20 -34.33 -15.27 40.51
C TYR A 20 -35.19 -14.15 41.13
N GLN A 21 -35.84 -13.33 40.28
CA GLN A 21 -37.30 -13.35 40.01
C GLN A 21 -37.77 -12.11 39.22
N CYS A 22 -38.67 -12.33 38.26
CA CYS A 22 -39.41 -11.32 37.50
C CYS A 22 -40.67 -10.86 38.26
N VAL A 23 -40.94 -9.55 38.34
CA VAL A 23 -42.30 -8.99 38.44
C VAL A 23 -42.37 -7.64 37.71
N VAL A 24 -43.48 -7.48 37.00
CA VAL A 24 -43.94 -6.37 36.16
C VAL A 24 -44.03 -5.04 36.91
N GLY A 25 -43.63 -3.93 36.28
CA GLY A 25 -43.90 -2.59 36.81
C GLY A 25 -43.27 -1.48 35.97
N TRP A 26 -44.11 -0.71 35.28
CA TRP A 26 -43.76 0.51 34.54
C TRP A 26 -42.85 1.46 35.34
N ARG A 27 -41.79 1.99 34.71
CA ARG A 27 -41.14 3.25 35.13
C ARG A 27 -40.47 3.96 33.94
N ILE A 28 -41.18 4.98 33.46
CA ILE A 28 -40.75 6.36 33.20
C ILE A 28 -39.29 6.54 32.75
N PHE A 29 -39.12 6.88 31.47
CA PHE A 29 -37.91 7.45 30.87
C PHE A 29 -37.53 8.76 31.56
N ALA A 30 -36.32 8.84 32.12
CA ALA A 30 -35.64 10.10 32.37
C ALA A 30 -34.91 10.53 31.07
N PRO A 31 -34.99 11.81 30.66
CA PRO A 31 -34.32 12.28 29.46
C PRO A 31 -32.81 12.27 29.70
N ARG A 32 -32.07 11.53 28.87
CA ARG A 32 -30.60 11.54 28.84
C ARG A 32 -30.16 12.72 27.96
N ASP A 33 -29.19 13.46 28.45
CA ASP A 33 -28.69 14.73 27.93
C ASP A 33 -28.28 14.70 26.44
N ASP A 34 -29.16 15.23 25.59
CA ASP A 34 -29.00 15.41 24.13
C ASP A 34 -27.87 16.38 23.74
N GLU A 35 -27.30 17.13 24.68
CA GLU A 35 -26.28 18.17 24.44
C GLU A 35 -24.85 17.61 24.39
N VAL A 36 -24.57 16.50 25.10
CA VAL A 36 -23.24 15.87 25.09
C VAL A 36 -23.04 14.98 23.86
N GLU A 37 -24.12 14.39 23.35
CA GLU A 37 -24.08 13.53 22.15
C GLU A 37 -23.94 14.37 20.85
N LYS A 38 -24.58 15.54 20.77
CA LYS A 38 -24.41 16.46 19.63
C LYS A 38 -23.01 17.05 19.54
N ARG A 39 -22.33 17.26 20.68
CA ARG A 39 -20.93 17.73 20.72
C ARG A 39 -19.93 16.65 20.26
N ASN A 40 -20.25 15.37 20.48
CA ASN A 40 -19.44 14.25 19.98
C ASN A 40 -19.69 13.93 18.49
N VAL A 41 -20.89 14.20 17.98
CA VAL A 41 -21.21 14.01 16.55
C VAL A 41 -20.58 15.09 15.68
N MET A 42 -20.44 16.32 16.16
CA MET A 42 -19.79 17.40 15.39
C MET A 42 -18.25 17.40 15.44
N SER A 43 -17.62 16.59 16.30
CA SER A 43 -16.15 16.49 16.40
C SER A 43 -15.53 15.42 15.49
N ARG A 44 -16.32 14.67 14.70
CA ARG A 44 -15.80 13.65 13.76
C ARG A 44 -15.45 14.15 12.37
N VAL A 45 -15.62 15.44 12.11
CA VAL A 45 -15.11 16.08 10.89
C VAL A 45 -13.61 16.31 11.09
N GLN A 46 -12.77 15.31 10.78
CA GLN A 46 -11.33 15.40 10.38
C GLN A 46 -10.49 14.13 10.65
N GLY A 47 -11.08 12.98 10.99
CA GLY A 47 -10.34 11.71 11.05
C GLY A 47 -10.54 10.89 9.76
N HIS A 48 -9.53 10.81 8.89
CA HIS A 48 -9.50 9.79 7.85
C HIS A 48 -9.36 8.39 8.48
N VAL A 49 -9.92 7.38 7.83
CA VAL A 49 -9.64 5.98 8.18
C VAL A 49 -8.16 5.73 7.97
N THR A 50 -7.50 5.04 8.90
CA THR A 50 -6.07 4.77 8.78
C THR A 50 -5.78 3.82 7.61
N GLY A 51 -4.62 3.94 6.97
CA GLY A 51 -4.23 3.04 5.87
C GLY A 51 -4.24 1.56 6.27
N GLU A 52 -3.92 1.24 7.52
CA GLU A 52 -4.02 -0.13 8.06
C GLU A 52 -5.47 -0.63 8.11
N GLN A 53 -6.43 0.23 8.52
CA GLN A 53 -7.84 -0.13 8.51
C GLN A 53 -8.38 -0.30 7.08
N ILE A 54 -7.91 0.51 6.12
CA ILE A 54 -8.26 0.36 4.71
C ILE A 54 -7.68 -0.95 4.15
N LEU A 55 -6.44 -1.29 4.49
CA LEU A 55 -5.82 -2.57 4.13
C LEU A 55 -6.60 -3.75 4.73
N ARG A 56 -6.90 -3.73 6.03
CA ARG A 56 -7.68 -4.79 6.70
C ARG A 56 -9.12 -4.87 6.18
N TYR A 57 -9.69 -3.76 5.73
CA TYR A 57 -10.96 -3.75 4.99
C TYR A 57 -10.80 -4.38 3.60
N ALA A 58 -9.71 -4.08 2.89
CA ALA A 58 -9.35 -4.70 1.61
C ALA A 58 -9.03 -6.21 1.75
N ASP A 59 -8.55 -6.66 2.91
CA ASP A 59 -8.28 -8.08 3.18
C ASP A 59 -9.49 -8.78 3.86
N GLY A 60 -10.55 -8.02 4.19
CA GLY A 60 -11.76 -8.51 4.86
C GLY A 60 -11.55 -8.96 6.30
N GLU A 61 -10.44 -8.57 6.94
CA GLU A 61 -10.07 -8.90 8.33
C GLU A 61 -10.85 -8.12 9.39
N LEU A 62 -11.57 -7.07 8.99
CA LEU A 62 -12.40 -6.30 9.90
C LEU A 62 -13.66 -7.07 10.30
N ASN A 63 -14.07 -6.92 11.57
CA ASN A 63 -15.34 -7.49 12.01
C ASN A 63 -16.54 -6.76 11.35
N ALA A 64 -17.74 -7.31 11.47
CA ALA A 64 -18.93 -6.77 10.79
C ALA A 64 -19.33 -5.35 11.23
N GLY A 65 -18.95 -4.92 12.43
CA GLY A 65 -19.19 -3.55 12.92
C GLY A 65 -18.18 -2.56 12.35
N GLU A 66 -16.89 -2.92 12.41
CA GLU A 66 -15.79 -2.14 11.85
C GLU A 66 -15.89 -2.01 10.33
N SER A 67 -16.24 -3.09 9.63
CA SER A 67 -16.45 -3.10 8.18
C SER A 67 -17.55 -2.12 7.77
N ARG A 68 -18.67 -2.09 8.49
CA ARG A 68 -19.76 -1.13 8.22
C ARG A 68 -19.35 0.32 8.49
N ALA A 69 -18.56 0.56 9.55
CA ALA A 69 -18.05 1.90 9.86
C ALA A 69 -17.07 2.41 8.79
N VAL A 70 -16.15 1.56 8.34
CA VAL A 70 -15.22 1.87 7.24
C VAL A 70 -15.98 2.05 5.93
N GLN A 71 -16.96 1.20 5.63
CA GLN A 71 -17.80 1.32 4.44
C GLN A 71 -18.57 2.65 4.40
N ALA A 72 -19.25 3.02 5.50
CA ALA A 72 -19.96 4.31 5.59
C ALA A 72 -19.01 5.51 5.40
N HIS A 73 -17.77 5.40 5.89
CA HIS A 73 -16.75 6.43 5.66
C HIS A 73 -16.28 6.47 4.19
N LEU A 74 -16.09 5.32 3.55
CA LEU A 74 -15.69 5.22 2.13
C LEU A 74 -16.76 5.80 1.21
N GLU A 75 -18.04 5.60 1.51
CA GLU A 75 -19.16 6.20 0.79
C GLU A 75 -19.10 7.74 0.84
N ALA A 76 -18.70 8.31 1.97
CA ALA A 76 -18.61 9.75 2.18
C ALA A 76 -17.26 10.38 1.74
N CYS A 77 -16.14 9.65 1.81
CA CYS A 77 -14.79 10.18 1.62
C CYS A 77 -14.14 9.68 0.32
N TRP A 78 -13.82 10.61 -0.58
CA TRP A 78 -13.18 10.29 -1.87
C TRP A 78 -11.70 9.89 -1.73
N GLN A 79 -10.96 10.48 -0.77
CA GLN A 79 -9.54 10.17 -0.55
C GLN A 79 -9.35 8.73 -0.09
N CYS A 80 -10.12 8.29 0.91
CA CYS A 80 -10.07 6.91 1.39
C CYS A 80 -10.52 5.91 0.31
N ARG A 81 -11.43 6.29 -0.61
CA ARG A 81 -11.78 5.49 -1.79
C ARG A 81 -10.62 5.36 -2.77
N ALA A 82 -9.91 6.45 -3.04
CA ALA A 82 -8.73 6.43 -3.91
C ALA A 82 -7.61 5.57 -3.31
N GLU A 83 -7.37 5.67 -2.00
CA GLU A 83 -6.39 4.85 -1.28
C GLU A 83 -6.75 3.36 -1.32
N LEU A 84 -8.01 3.00 -1.08
CA LEU A 84 -8.49 1.63 -1.22
C LEU A 84 -8.30 1.09 -2.64
N THR A 85 -8.58 1.91 -3.64
CA THR A 85 -8.40 1.55 -5.06
C THR A 85 -6.91 1.31 -5.36
N GLY A 86 -6.01 2.13 -4.81
CA GLY A 86 -4.56 1.93 -4.93
C GLY A 86 -4.07 0.61 -4.32
N ILE A 87 -4.60 0.23 -3.15
CA ILE A 87 -4.31 -1.05 -2.50
C ILE A 87 -4.82 -2.22 -3.36
N GLU A 88 -6.08 -2.18 -3.81
CA GLU A 88 -6.67 -3.22 -4.67
C GLU A 88 -5.87 -3.39 -5.98
N THR A 89 -5.32 -2.31 -6.52
CA THR A 89 -4.44 -2.33 -7.71
C THR A 89 -3.12 -3.05 -7.41
N THR A 90 -2.49 -2.72 -6.29
CA THR A 90 -1.21 -3.34 -5.89
C THR A 90 -1.37 -4.85 -5.70
N ILE A 91 -2.50 -5.31 -5.15
CA ILE A 91 -2.81 -6.74 -5.01
C ILE A 91 -2.94 -7.40 -6.39
N ALA A 92 -3.68 -6.77 -7.32
CA ALA A 92 -3.82 -7.29 -8.67
C ALA A 92 -2.46 -7.37 -9.40
N ASP A 93 -1.57 -6.39 -9.21
CA ASP A 93 -0.24 -6.36 -9.80
C ASP A 93 0.65 -7.51 -9.28
N CYS A 94 0.59 -7.80 -7.97
CA CYS A 94 1.28 -8.95 -7.38
C CYS A 94 0.81 -10.28 -7.96
N ILE A 95 -0.51 -10.45 -8.17
CA ILE A 95 -1.07 -11.65 -8.80
C ILE A 95 -0.56 -11.79 -10.23
N ARG A 96 -0.54 -10.70 -11.02
CA ARG A 96 0.01 -10.73 -12.39
C ARG A 96 1.48 -11.09 -12.43
N TYR A 97 2.29 -10.52 -11.54
CA TYR A 97 3.72 -10.83 -11.46
C TYR A 97 3.94 -12.32 -11.14
N ARG A 98 3.16 -12.88 -10.21
CA ARG A 98 3.17 -14.32 -9.88
C ARG A 98 2.79 -15.19 -11.08
N ASP A 99 1.76 -14.81 -11.83
CA ASP A 99 1.27 -15.59 -12.98
C ASP A 99 2.17 -15.45 -14.22
N ALA A 100 2.84 -14.31 -14.39
CA ALA A 100 3.89 -14.12 -15.39
C ALA A 100 5.11 -15.00 -15.06
N LEU A 101 5.56 -15.01 -13.80
CA LEU A 101 6.61 -15.90 -13.33
C LEU A 101 6.25 -17.38 -13.51
N ARG A 102 5.01 -17.79 -13.22
CA ARG A 102 4.56 -19.18 -13.46
C ARG A 102 4.62 -19.58 -14.94
N ARG A 103 4.48 -18.64 -15.87
CA ARG A 103 4.54 -18.89 -17.33
C ARG A 103 5.97 -18.97 -17.84
N GLU A 104 6.89 -18.17 -17.30
CA GLU A 104 8.29 -18.13 -17.74
C GLU A 104 9.17 -19.18 -17.05
N VAL A 105 8.82 -19.57 -15.82
CA VAL A 105 9.58 -20.56 -15.06
C VAL A 105 9.04 -21.95 -15.38
N THR A 106 9.87 -22.78 -16.03
CA THR A 106 9.61 -24.22 -16.08
C THR A 106 9.53 -24.72 -14.64
N PRO A 107 8.45 -25.42 -14.24
CA PRO A 107 8.32 -25.88 -12.86
C PRO A 107 9.61 -26.64 -12.51
N PRO A 108 10.29 -26.28 -11.40
CA PRO A 108 11.51 -26.96 -11.00
C PRO A 108 11.21 -28.45 -10.88
N GLU A 109 12.21 -29.30 -11.14
CA GLU A 109 12.07 -30.74 -10.91
C GLU A 109 11.40 -30.97 -9.54
N PRO A 110 10.46 -31.92 -9.44
CA PRO A 110 9.74 -32.18 -8.21
C PRO A 110 10.76 -32.29 -7.09
N TRP A 111 10.65 -31.38 -6.11
CA TRP A 111 11.61 -31.32 -5.02
C TRP A 111 11.81 -32.73 -4.46
N PRO A 112 13.06 -33.22 -4.38
CA PRO A 112 13.32 -34.54 -3.86
C PRO A 112 12.64 -34.66 -2.50
N ASP A 113 11.87 -35.73 -2.33
CA ASP A 113 10.95 -35.87 -1.21
C ASP A 113 11.71 -35.66 0.12
N ILE A 114 11.45 -34.52 0.75
CA ILE A 114 12.22 -34.05 1.92
C ILE A 114 11.78 -34.83 3.17
N LEU A 115 10.59 -35.43 3.13
CA LEU A 115 10.01 -36.20 4.23
C LEU A 115 10.87 -37.43 4.62
N PRO A 116 11.37 -38.27 3.71
CA PRO A 116 12.31 -39.34 4.07
C PRO A 116 13.66 -38.83 4.57
N LEU A 117 14.12 -37.65 4.14
CA LEU A 117 15.34 -37.00 4.67
C LEU A 117 15.14 -36.50 6.11
N LEU A 118 14.00 -35.88 6.40
CA LEU A 118 13.62 -35.43 7.74
C LEU A 118 13.31 -36.60 8.67
N ALA A 119 12.70 -37.68 8.18
CA ALA A 119 12.47 -38.90 8.94
C ALA A 119 13.79 -39.63 9.27
N ARG A 120 14.81 -39.55 8.40
CA ARG A 120 16.17 -40.02 8.70
C ARG A 120 16.84 -39.16 9.78
N ALA A 121 16.66 -37.85 9.74
CA ALA A 121 17.18 -36.92 10.75
C ALA A 121 16.46 -37.03 12.12
N GLY A 122 15.17 -37.39 12.10
CA GLY A 122 14.33 -37.55 13.30
C GLY A 122 14.43 -38.92 13.98
N ARG A 123 15.07 -39.92 13.36
CA ARG A 123 15.38 -41.19 14.01
C ARG A 123 16.49 -40.99 15.03
N GLN A 124 16.11 -40.71 16.27
CA GLN A 124 17.01 -40.84 17.40
C GLN A 124 17.45 -42.31 17.48
N GLU A 125 18.72 -42.57 17.15
CA GLU A 125 19.30 -43.89 17.39
C GLU A 125 19.19 -44.24 18.89
N PRO A 126 18.83 -45.49 19.23
CA PRO A 126 18.70 -45.91 20.61
C PRO A 126 20.04 -45.70 21.32
N VAL A 127 20.08 -44.75 22.25
CA VAL A 127 21.31 -44.37 22.97
C VAL A 127 21.86 -45.58 23.74
N PRO A 128 23.11 -45.99 23.49
CA PRO A 128 23.69 -47.17 24.10
C PRO A 128 23.84 -47.00 25.63
N ALA A 129 23.68 -48.10 26.37
CA ALA A 129 23.54 -48.10 27.83
C ALA A 129 24.67 -47.38 28.59
N TRP A 130 25.89 -47.34 28.02
CA TRP A 130 27.03 -46.64 28.61
C TRP A 130 26.84 -45.11 28.67
N ARG A 131 26.06 -44.50 27.78
CA ARG A 131 25.71 -43.06 27.83
C ARG A 131 24.77 -42.73 28.99
N LYS A 132 23.89 -43.66 29.38
CA LYS A 132 23.02 -43.50 30.57
C LYS A 132 23.83 -43.62 31.87
N ALA A 133 24.88 -44.42 31.89
CA ALA A 133 25.81 -44.52 33.01
C ALA A 133 26.72 -43.28 33.12
N ALA A 134 27.23 -42.77 31.99
CA ALA A 134 28.03 -41.54 31.94
C ALA A 134 27.24 -40.30 32.41
N ALA A 135 25.95 -40.21 32.08
CA ALA A 135 25.08 -39.12 32.53
C ALA A 135 24.86 -39.10 34.06
N ARG A 136 24.90 -40.26 34.72
CA ARG A 136 24.82 -40.36 36.20
C ARG A 136 26.12 -39.91 36.88
N MET A 137 27.28 -40.17 36.28
CA MET A 137 28.56 -39.67 36.81
C MET A 137 28.77 -38.17 36.53
N ALA A 138 28.28 -37.66 35.41
CA ALA A 138 28.34 -36.22 35.08
C ALA A 138 27.46 -35.36 36.00
N ALA A 139 26.47 -35.94 36.68
CA ALA A 139 25.65 -35.25 37.67
C ALA A 139 26.40 -34.90 38.96
N LEU A 140 27.50 -35.60 39.29
CA LEU A 140 28.35 -35.29 40.44
C LEU A 140 29.30 -34.11 40.20
N PHE A 141 29.59 -33.77 38.95
CA PHE A 141 30.51 -32.68 38.58
C PHE A 141 29.79 -31.49 37.95
N ARG A 142 28.62 -31.13 38.49
CA ARG A 142 27.87 -29.96 38.06
C ARG A 142 28.46 -28.71 38.76
N PRO A 143 29.07 -27.75 38.05
CA PRO A 143 29.50 -26.50 38.69
C PRO A 143 28.28 -25.71 39.17
N ALA A 144 28.47 -25.00 40.28
CA ALA A 144 27.48 -24.20 41.01
C ALA A 144 26.69 -23.22 40.10
N PRO A 145 25.46 -22.83 40.48
CA PRO A 145 24.47 -22.18 39.59
C PRO A 145 24.82 -20.78 39.06
N LEU A 146 25.99 -20.21 39.39
CA LEU A 146 26.40 -18.88 38.94
C LEU A 146 27.06 -18.84 37.55
N VAL A 147 27.51 -19.98 37.00
CA VAL A 147 28.19 -20.01 35.67
C VAL A 147 27.19 -20.22 34.50
N ARG A 148 25.90 -20.45 34.79
CA ARG A 148 24.88 -20.74 33.78
C ARG A 148 24.43 -19.53 32.94
N TRP A 149 24.66 -18.32 33.41
CA TRP A 149 24.24 -17.10 32.72
C TRP A 149 25.33 -16.48 31.85
N ALA A 150 26.57 -16.98 31.91
CA ALA A 150 27.68 -16.48 31.11
C ALA A 150 27.44 -16.51 29.59
N PRO A 151 26.90 -17.59 28.98
CA PRO A 151 26.63 -17.57 27.54
C PRO A 151 25.43 -16.69 27.17
N GLY A 152 24.41 -16.62 28.02
CA GLY A 152 23.25 -15.75 27.82
C GLY A 152 23.62 -14.27 27.89
N ALA A 153 24.44 -13.87 28.87
CA ALA A 153 24.94 -12.50 29.00
C ALA A 153 25.86 -12.12 27.83
N LEU A 154 26.73 -13.03 27.36
CA LEU A 154 27.59 -12.77 26.21
C LEU A 154 26.81 -12.63 24.90
N ALA A 155 25.78 -13.46 24.68
CA ALA A 155 24.90 -13.35 23.53
C ALA A 155 24.09 -12.05 23.55
N LEU A 156 23.57 -11.66 24.72
CA LEU A 156 22.81 -10.43 24.88
C LEU A 156 23.70 -9.19 24.72
N LEU A 157 24.97 -9.26 25.13
CA LEU A 157 25.96 -8.21 24.92
C LEU A 157 26.39 -8.13 23.44
N LEU A 158 26.53 -9.26 22.73
CA LEU A 158 26.76 -9.29 21.28
C LEU A 158 25.56 -8.71 20.50
N VAL A 159 24.33 -9.05 20.90
CA VAL A 159 23.11 -8.47 20.30
C VAL A 159 23.02 -6.99 20.60
N ALA A 160 23.33 -6.55 21.82
CA ALA A 160 23.35 -5.14 22.18
C ALA A 160 24.42 -4.37 21.37
N VAL A 161 25.61 -4.94 21.18
CA VAL A 161 26.68 -4.37 20.34
C VAL A 161 26.27 -4.35 18.87
N LEU A 162 25.60 -5.39 18.37
CA LEU A 162 25.09 -5.44 17.00
C LEU A 162 23.96 -4.43 16.76
N VAL A 163 23.03 -4.30 17.71
CA VAL A 163 21.96 -3.29 17.68
C VAL A 163 22.54 -1.88 17.81
N TYR A 164 23.58 -1.69 18.62
CA TYR A 164 24.29 -0.41 18.72
C TYR A 164 24.97 -0.05 17.38
N ARG A 165 25.70 -0.99 16.78
CA ARG A 165 26.31 -0.85 15.44
C ARG A 165 25.28 -0.60 14.33
N LEU A 166 24.10 -1.20 14.41
CA LEU A 166 23.00 -1.02 13.44
C LEU A 166 22.18 0.25 13.69
N ARG A 167 22.21 0.84 14.90
CA ARG A 167 21.61 2.15 15.17
C ARG A 167 22.48 3.30 14.68
N GLU A 168 23.77 3.07 14.44
CA GLU A 168 24.71 4.01 13.81
C GLU A 168 24.58 4.10 12.27
N THR A 169 23.44 3.73 11.67
CA THR A 169 23.28 3.74 10.19
C THR A 169 22.42 4.89 9.59
N PRO A 170 22.49 6.16 10.04
CA PRO A 170 21.96 7.27 9.22
C PRO A 170 22.74 7.42 7.89
N SER A 171 23.98 6.93 7.81
CA SER A 171 24.79 6.91 6.58
C SER A 171 24.20 6.04 5.46
N VAL A 172 23.56 4.92 5.78
CA VAL A 172 22.94 4.04 4.77
C VAL A 172 21.74 4.72 4.11
N LYS A 173 20.92 5.43 4.91
CA LYS A 173 19.79 6.23 4.40
C LYS A 173 20.26 7.40 3.54
N ALA A 174 21.28 8.15 4.00
CA ALA A 174 21.86 9.25 3.23
C ALA A 174 22.45 8.76 1.90
N ALA A 175 23.17 7.64 1.90
CA ALA A 175 23.73 7.04 0.69
C ALA A 175 22.67 6.59 -0.31
N GLN A 176 21.56 6.01 0.16
CA GLN A 176 20.46 5.61 -0.71
C GLN A 176 19.79 6.83 -1.38
N ILE A 177 19.48 7.88 -0.60
CA ILE A 177 18.85 9.10 -1.12
C ILE A 177 19.76 9.82 -2.11
N LEU A 178 21.07 9.93 -1.81
CA LEU A 178 22.04 10.55 -2.71
C LEU A 178 22.19 9.77 -4.03
N ARG A 179 22.20 8.43 -3.99
CA ARG A 179 22.22 7.62 -5.23
C ARG A 179 20.98 7.86 -6.10
N GLN A 180 19.81 7.92 -5.48
CA GLN A 180 18.57 8.23 -6.19
C GLN A 180 18.59 9.65 -6.79
N ALA A 181 19.10 10.63 -6.05
CA ALA A 181 19.24 12.01 -6.52
C ALA A 181 20.23 12.13 -7.70
N VAL A 182 21.35 11.41 -7.67
CA VAL A 182 22.31 11.34 -8.79
C VAL A 182 21.64 10.79 -10.05
N ASN A 183 20.94 9.65 -9.95
CA ASN A 183 20.26 9.05 -11.09
C ASN A 183 19.16 9.96 -11.65
N ALA A 184 18.40 10.63 -10.76
CA ALA A 184 17.34 11.55 -11.16
C ALA A 184 17.90 12.80 -11.89
N ALA A 185 19.05 13.33 -11.45
CA ALA A 185 19.72 14.45 -12.13
C ALA A 185 20.27 14.05 -13.52
N GLU A 186 20.78 12.83 -13.67
CA GLU A 186 21.27 12.31 -14.95
C GLU A 186 20.16 12.11 -15.98
N LEU A 187 19.02 11.53 -15.56
CA LEU A 187 17.85 11.36 -16.42
C LEU A 187 17.31 12.70 -16.94
N ARG A 188 17.42 13.76 -16.13
CA ARG A 188 17.01 15.12 -16.49
C ARG A 188 18.02 15.88 -17.35
N LYS A 189 19.26 15.39 -17.47
CA LYS A 189 20.39 16.14 -18.05
C LYS A 189 20.51 17.54 -17.44
N GLU A 190 20.45 17.65 -16.11
CA GLU A 190 20.59 18.95 -15.45
C GLU A 190 21.97 19.55 -15.77
N GLY A 191 21.95 20.72 -16.44
CA GLY A 191 23.15 21.50 -16.72
C GLY A 191 23.43 22.54 -15.63
N ASN A 192 24.60 23.17 -15.69
CA ASN A 192 25.06 24.18 -14.72
C ASN A 192 24.08 25.38 -14.64
N ARG A 193 23.23 25.39 -13.61
CA ARG A 193 22.27 26.47 -13.37
C ARG A 193 22.93 27.70 -12.74
N PRO A 194 22.33 28.90 -12.87
CA PRO A 194 22.75 30.05 -12.09
C PRO A 194 22.55 29.77 -10.59
N VAL A 195 23.60 30.01 -9.81
CA VAL A 195 23.60 29.78 -8.36
C VAL A 195 23.85 31.10 -7.64
N GLN A 196 23.03 31.40 -6.64
CA GLN A 196 23.30 32.48 -5.71
C GLN A 196 24.26 31.97 -4.62
N VAL A 197 25.43 32.58 -4.51
CA VAL A 197 26.42 32.31 -3.48
C VAL A 197 26.32 33.38 -2.39
N GLN A 198 26.13 32.98 -1.15
CA GLN A 198 26.11 33.86 0.01
C GLN A 198 27.28 33.54 0.94
N VAL A 199 28.09 34.55 1.22
CA VAL A 199 29.26 34.46 2.11
C VAL A 199 29.25 35.65 3.06
N ARG A 200 29.24 35.40 4.38
CA ARG A 200 29.28 36.44 5.43
C ARG A 200 28.26 37.59 5.25
N GLY A 201 27.08 37.26 4.71
CA GLY A 201 25.98 38.22 4.47
C GLY A 201 26.03 38.92 3.11
N SER A 202 27.10 38.79 2.34
CA SER A 202 27.18 39.29 0.96
C SER A 202 26.66 38.24 -0.02
N LYS A 203 25.81 38.66 -0.97
CA LYS A 203 25.18 37.79 -1.98
C LYS A 203 25.77 38.08 -3.36
N TRP A 204 26.17 37.02 -4.05
CA TRP A 204 26.77 37.05 -5.39
C TRP A 204 26.01 36.06 -6.28
N ILE A 205 25.87 36.35 -7.56
CA ILE A 205 25.24 35.42 -8.52
C ILE A 205 26.33 34.89 -9.43
N ARG A 206 26.41 33.56 -9.55
CA ARG A 206 27.34 32.87 -10.44
C ARG A 206 26.57 32.17 -11.54
N THR A 207 27.12 32.17 -12.75
CA THR A 207 26.66 31.30 -13.84
C THR A 207 27.78 30.34 -14.23
N ALA A 208 27.46 29.30 -15.00
CA ALA A 208 28.47 28.38 -15.53
C ALA A 208 29.60 29.09 -16.30
N ALA A 209 29.26 30.18 -17.00
CA ALA A 209 30.15 30.91 -17.89
C ALA A 209 30.88 32.09 -17.21
N HIS A 210 30.38 32.57 -16.07
CA HIS A 210 30.94 33.75 -15.40
C HIS A 210 30.92 33.60 -13.89
N SER A 211 32.11 33.65 -13.28
CA SER A 211 32.31 33.72 -11.84
C SER A 211 32.93 35.07 -11.46
N PRO A 212 32.30 35.85 -10.56
CA PRO A 212 32.89 37.08 -10.02
C PRO A 212 34.29 36.83 -9.43
N ALA A 213 35.21 37.79 -9.61
CA ALA A 213 36.59 37.69 -9.12
C ALA A 213 36.65 37.60 -7.59
N GLU A 214 35.67 38.18 -6.92
CA GLU A 214 35.50 38.19 -5.47
C GLU A 214 35.15 36.82 -4.89
N LEU A 215 34.70 35.88 -5.73
CA LEU A 215 34.50 34.48 -5.36
C LEU A 215 35.75 33.61 -5.58
N ALA A 216 36.86 34.16 -6.09
CA ALA A 216 38.10 33.39 -6.28
C ALA A 216 38.64 32.74 -4.99
N PRO A 217 38.60 33.40 -3.81
CA PRO A 217 38.95 32.75 -2.54
C PRO A 217 38.00 31.61 -2.16
N VAL A 218 36.71 31.72 -2.51
CA VAL A 218 35.71 30.67 -2.28
C VAL A 218 36.01 29.48 -3.20
N ALA A 219 36.25 29.72 -4.48
CA ALA A 219 36.61 28.69 -5.45
C ALA A 219 37.88 27.92 -5.03
N ALA A 220 38.89 28.62 -4.51
CA ALA A 220 40.09 28.02 -3.97
C ALA A 220 39.80 27.14 -2.74
N ALA A 221 38.89 27.56 -1.85
CA ALA A 221 38.48 26.76 -0.68
C ALA A 221 37.75 25.47 -1.08
N PHE A 222 36.85 25.51 -2.08
CA PHE A 222 36.19 24.31 -2.61
C PHE A 222 37.20 23.35 -3.28
N THR A 223 38.15 23.89 -4.03
CA THR A 223 39.22 23.09 -4.66
C THR A 223 40.11 22.42 -3.61
N ALA A 224 40.50 23.15 -2.56
CA ALA A 224 41.26 22.60 -1.43
C ALA A 224 40.49 21.51 -0.67
N ALA A 225 39.16 21.65 -0.56
CA ALA A 225 38.27 20.65 0.01
C ALA A 225 37.95 19.47 -0.94
N ARG A 226 38.53 19.43 -2.16
CA ARG A 226 38.25 18.45 -3.22
C ARG A 226 36.77 18.36 -3.61
N TYR A 227 36.05 19.47 -3.50
CA TYR A 227 34.66 19.58 -3.90
C TYR A 227 34.57 20.28 -5.26
N ASP A 228 33.73 19.79 -6.17
CA ASP A 228 33.62 20.38 -7.51
C ASP A 228 32.97 21.77 -7.43
N TRP A 229 33.76 22.80 -7.73
CA TRP A 229 33.26 24.17 -7.78
C TRP A 229 32.44 24.43 -9.05
N ASN A 230 32.63 23.70 -10.15
CA ASN A 230 31.90 23.96 -11.40
C ASN A 230 30.41 23.61 -11.31
N ASP A 231 30.09 22.56 -10.56
CA ASP A 231 28.72 22.14 -10.27
C ASP A 231 28.51 21.89 -8.76
N PRO A 232 28.42 22.98 -7.96
CA PRO A 232 28.48 22.89 -6.51
C PRO A 232 27.15 22.41 -5.89
N LEU A 233 26.03 22.59 -6.60
CA LEU A 233 24.67 22.20 -6.20
C LEU A 233 24.25 20.85 -6.80
N SER A 234 25.21 19.93 -6.96
CA SER A 234 24.95 18.61 -7.53
C SER A 234 25.05 17.51 -6.49
N ALA A 235 24.06 16.62 -6.51
CA ALA A 235 24.07 15.40 -5.71
C ALA A 235 25.29 14.52 -6.03
N ARG A 236 25.80 14.58 -7.27
CA ARG A 236 27.02 13.86 -7.69
C ARG A 236 28.26 14.45 -7.03
N SER A 237 28.43 15.77 -7.07
CA SER A 237 29.56 16.45 -6.44
C SER A 237 29.57 16.21 -4.93
N PHE A 238 28.39 16.24 -4.30
CA PHE A 238 28.23 15.93 -2.88
C PHE A 238 28.59 14.48 -2.55
N ALA A 239 28.08 13.52 -3.32
CA ALA A 239 28.38 12.10 -3.13
C ALA A 239 29.88 11.80 -3.31
N ALA A 240 30.50 12.33 -4.37
CA ALA A 240 31.93 12.15 -4.65
C ALA A 240 32.82 12.71 -3.53
N TRP A 241 32.48 13.89 -3.00
CA TRP A 241 33.17 14.45 -1.85
C TRP A 241 33.00 13.57 -0.60
N ARG A 242 31.76 13.19 -0.27
CA ARG A 242 31.46 12.36 0.90
C ARG A 242 32.19 11.02 0.85
N ASP A 243 32.17 10.36 -0.30
CA ASP A 243 32.80 9.04 -0.50
C ASP A 243 34.34 9.12 -0.45
N SER A 244 34.93 10.32 -0.53
CA SER A 244 36.36 10.55 -0.35
C SER A 244 36.80 10.71 1.12
N LEU A 245 35.86 10.78 2.06
CA LEU A 245 36.12 10.97 3.49
C LEU A 245 36.40 9.64 4.19
N SER A 246 37.30 9.65 5.19
CA SER A 246 37.63 8.44 5.96
C SER A 246 36.53 8.04 6.94
N ASP A 247 35.93 9.01 7.63
CA ASP A 247 34.94 8.80 8.70
C ASP A 247 33.77 9.80 8.59
N PRO A 248 32.92 9.70 7.54
CA PRO A 248 31.78 10.58 7.38
C PRO A 248 30.67 10.26 8.40
N ILE A 249 30.20 11.28 9.12
CA ILE A 249 29.02 11.19 9.99
C ILE A 249 27.85 11.86 9.27
N ASP A 250 26.93 11.06 8.76
CA ASP A 250 25.75 11.49 8.03
C ASP A 250 24.53 11.64 8.96
N ALA A 251 23.71 12.66 8.73
CA ALA A 251 22.41 12.84 9.35
C ALA A 251 21.37 13.23 8.29
N VAL A 252 20.23 12.55 8.30
CA VAL A 252 19.10 12.82 7.39
C VAL A 252 17.92 13.30 8.19
N THR A 253 17.39 14.47 7.87
CA THR A 253 16.18 15.03 8.48
C THR A 253 15.23 15.49 7.38
N SER A 254 13.92 15.32 7.57
CA SER A 254 12.91 15.91 6.69
C SER A 254 12.49 17.27 7.23
N ARG A 255 12.55 18.32 6.40
CA ARG A 255 12.12 19.68 6.76
C ARG A 255 11.39 20.33 5.59
N ALA A 256 10.47 21.25 5.86
CA ALA A 256 9.95 22.15 4.85
C ALA A 256 11.05 23.08 4.30
N CYS A 257 11.15 23.23 3.00
CA CYS A 257 12.14 24.04 2.28
C CYS A 257 11.48 24.94 1.23
N GLY A 258 12.16 26.03 0.86
CA GLY A 258 11.67 27.02 -0.09
C GLY A 258 10.56 27.92 0.47
N VAL A 259 10.17 28.91 -0.34
CA VAL A 259 9.11 29.88 0.00
C VAL A 259 7.71 29.23 0.01
N SER A 260 7.57 28.08 -0.66
CA SER A 260 6.32 27.30 -0.81
C SER A 260 6.09 26.26 0.30
N GLY A 261 7.05 26.02 1.20
CA GLY A 261 6.90 25.06 2.31
C GLY A 261 6.89 23.59 1.88
N GLU A 262 7.53 23.26 0.77
CA GLU A 262 7.59 21.88 0.25
C GLU A 262 8.46 20.98 1.14
N ASN A 263 8.17 19.68 1.16
CA ASN A 263 9.00 18.72 1.90
C ASN A 263 10.37 18.56 1.22
N CYS A 264 11.45 18.74 1.98
CA CYS A 264 12.82 18.42 1.56
C CYS A 264 13.48 17.40 2.48
N TYR A 265 14.37 16.60 1.90
CA TYR A 265 15.39 15.87 2.62
C TYR A 265 16.61 16.76 2.83
N GLN A 266 16.96 17.01 4.09
CA GLN A 266 18.20 17.64 4.50
C GLN A 266 19.23 16.55 4.82
N ILE A 267 20.28 16.48 4.02
CA ILE A 267 21.40 15.56 4.24
C ILE A 267 22.57 16.38 4.75
N THR A 268 22.98 16.12 5.99
CA THR A 268 24.13 16.77 6.63
C THR A 268 25.24 15.74 6.81
N THR A 269 26.38 15.95 6.18
CA THR A 269 27.58 15.14 6.38
C THR A 269 28.61 15.97 7.13
N SER A 270 29.04 15.49 8.29
CA SER A 270 30.10 16.11 9.10
C SER A 270 31.33 15.23 9.13
N THR A 271 32.52 15.84 9.20
CA THR A 271 33.81 15.15 9.24
C THR A 271 34.75 15.85 10.21
N ALA A 272 35.54 15.06 10.95
CA ALA A 272 36.62 15.60 11.79
C ALA A 272 37.87 15.98 10.98
N SER A 273 37.97 15.48 9.74
CA SER A 273 39.15 15.52 8.88
C SER A 273 38.89 16.38 7.64
N GLY A 274 39.87 17.20 7.24
CA GLY A 274 39.81 18.03 6.03
C GLY A 274 39.38 19.49 6.26
N GLU A 275 39.43 20.28 5.19
CA GLU A 275 39.13 21.72 5.18
C GLU A 275 37.64 22.04 5.41
N LEU A 276 36.76 21.14 4.97
CA LEU A 276 35.32 21.25 5.21
C LEU A 276 34.94 20.49 6.49
N ALA A 277 34.35 21.19 7.46
CA ALA A 277 33.89 20.59 8.70
C ALA A 277 32.51 19.91 8.55
N ALA A 278 31.62 20.51 7.76
CA ALA A 278 30.32 19.94 7.43
C ALA A 278 29.82 20.44 6.07
N ALA A 279 29.07 19.60 5.37
CA ALA A 279 28.29 19.94 4.19
C ALA A 279 26.83 19.56 4.41
N THR A 280 25.92 20.45 4.04
CA THR A 280 24.48 20.21 4.07
C THR A 280 23.92 20.38 2.67
N LEU A 281 23.12 19.41 2.20
CA LEU A 281 22.42 19.44 0.93
C LEU A 281 20.92 19.31 1.17
N TRP A 282 20.12 20.21 0.59
CA TRP A 282 18.66 20.15 0.63
C TRP A 282 18.11 19.68 -0.72
N LEU A 283 17.43 18.53 -0.69
CA LEU A 283 16.83 17.88 -1.85
C LEU A 283 15.31 17.92 -1.75
N ARG A 284 14.60 18.39 -2.77
CA ARG A 284 13.13 18.38 -2.83
C ARG A 284 12.60 16.95 -2.80
N ALA A 285 11.63 16.62 -1.96
CA ALA A 285 11.17 15.23 -1.79
C ALA A 285 10.42 14.68 -3.02
N ALA A 286 9.81 15.56 -3.83
CA ALA A 286 9.04 15.15 -5.00
C ALA A 286 9.91 14.59 -6.14
N ASP A 287 11.10 15.18 -6.35
CA ASP A 287 11.93 14.91 -7.52
C ASP A 287 13.43 14.75 -7.17
N LEU A 288 13.80 14.84 -5.90
CA LEU A 288 15.17 14.81 -5.39
C LEU A 288 16.09 15.86 -6.03
N GLN A 289 15.54 16.98 -6.50
CA GLN A 289 16.31 18.09 -7.04
C GLN A 289 17.00 18.87 -5.91
N ALA A 290 18.29 19.18 -6.10
CA ALA A 290 19.05 20.01 -5.18
C ALA A 290 18.63 21.48 -5.30
N LEU A 291 18.09 22.04 -4.20
CA LEU A 291 17.62 23.42 -4.16
C LEU A 291 18.63 24.34 -3.48
N GLU A 292 19.24 23.86 -2.40
CA GLU A 292 20.16 24.62 -1.57
C GLU A 292 21.29 23.72 -1.08
N ALA A 293 22.44 24.32 -0.77
CA ALA A 293 23.54 23.66 -0.08
C ALA A 293 24.27 24.65 0.83
N ALA A 294 24.78 24.16 1.96
CA ALA A 294 25.56 24.93 2.90
C ALA A 294 26.85 24.19 3.25
N PHE A 295 27.96 24.91 3.21
CA PHE A 295 29.32 24.38 3.36
C PHE A 295 30.00 25.11 4.49
N ASP A 296 30.31 24.39 5.57
CA ASP A 296 31.01 24.93 6.74
C ASP A 296 32.51 24.65 6.60
N PHE A 297 33.27 25.63 6.14
CA PHE A 297 34.73 25.55 6.04
C PHE A 297 35.40 25.95 7.36
N ARG A 298 36.45 25.22 7.74
CA ARG A 298 37.20 25.51 8.99
C ARG A 298 37.92 26.86 8.93
N ALA A 299 38.58 27.16 7.81
CA ALA A 299 39.32 28.41 7.63
C ALA A 299 38.45 29.56 7.10
N PHE A 300 37.40 29.24 6.33
CA PHE A 300 36.68 30.23 5.53
C PHE A 300 35.30 30.62 6.10
N GLY A 301 34.71 29.78 6.97
CA GLY A 301 33.37 29.95 7.52
C GLY A 301 32.29 29.35 6.64
N ARG A 302 31.01 29.64 6.96
CA ARG A 302 29.85 29.11 6.24
C ARG A 302 29.66 29.78 4.87
N VAL A 303 29.49 28.96 3.83
CA VAL A 303 29.12 29.37 2.47
C VAL A 303 27.77 28.74 2.14
N GLU A 304 26.78 29.55 1.78
CA GLU A 304 25.44 29.10 1.40
C GLU A 304 25.25 29.28 -0.10
N LEU A 305 24.64 28.28 -0.74
CA LEU A 305 24.39 28.22 -2.17
C LEU A 305 22.91 27.91 -2.40
N SER A 306 22.24 28.70 -3.21
CA SER A 306 20.82 28.50 -3.55
C SER A 306 20.62 28.54 -5.06
N ALA A 307 19.86 27.58 -5.59
CA ALA A 307 19.48 27.55 -7.00
C ALA A 307 18.54 28.72 -7.29
N LEU A 308 18.88 29.54 -8.30
CA LEU A 308 17.96 30.56 -8.80
C LEU A 308 17.02 29.92 -9.83
N PRO A 309 15.71 30.23 -9.82
CA PRO A 309 14.82 29.82 -10.91
C PRO A 309 15.32 30.44 -12.22
N GLU A 310 15.26 29.67 -13.32
CA GLU A 310 15.48 30.22 -14.66
C GLU A 310 14.38 31.23 -14.96
N ILE A 311 14.65 32.50 -14.67
CA ILE A 311 13.91 33.60 -15.26
C ILE A 311 14.39 33.63 -16.71
N PRO A 312 13.51 33.44 -17.72
CA PRO A 312 13.92 33.60 -19.12
C PRO A 312 14.57 34.98 -19.25
N PRO A 313 15.71 35.11 -19.95
CA PRO A 313 16.41 36.37 -20.02
C PRO A 313 15.47 37.42 -20.58
N VAL A 314 14.98 38.31 -19.72
CA VAL A 314 14.45 39.59 -20.15
C VAL A 314 15.64 40.27 -20.79
N VAL A 315 15.58 40.37 -22.12
CA VAL A 315 16.49 41.22 -22.88
C VAL A 315 16.25 42.64 -22.37
N SER A 316 17.02 43.06 -21.37
CA SER A 316 17.12 44.45 -20.97
C SER A 316 17.77 45.20 -22.12
N ARG A 317 16.94 45.66 -23.06
CA ARG A 317 17.31 46.76 -23.94
C ARG A 317 17.53 47.96 -23.02
N ALA A 318 18.79 48.33 -22.85
CA ALA A 318 19.17 49.60 -22.26
C ALA A 318 18.57 50.72 -23.13
N GLU A 319 17.57 51.42 -22.60
CA GLU A 319 17.24 52.76 -23.09
C GLU A 319 17.93 53.79 -22.17
N PRO A 320 18.62 54.78 -22.73
CA PRO A 320 19.33 55.78 -21.95
C PRO A 320 18.34 56.76 -21.32
N ALA A 321 18.61 57.09 -20.06
CA ALA A 321 17.90 58.12 -19.31
C ALA A 321 18.02 59.48 -20.00
N VAL A 322 16.89 60.05 -20.39
CA VAL A 322 16.73 61.49 -20.66
C VAL A 322 15.56 61.97 -19.80
N GLY A 323 15.80 63.06 -19.06
CA GLY A 323 14.93 63.58 -18.00
C GLY A 323 13.55 64.08 -18.47
N PRO A 324 12.67 64.41 -17.51
CA PRO A 324 11.26 64.71 -17.78
C PRO A 324 11.09 66.13 -18.34
N PRO A 325 10.12 66.31 -19.26
CA PRO A 325 9.11 67.33 -18.95
C PRO A 325 7.68 66.99 -19.40
N ALA A 326 6.76 67.54 -18.60
CA ALA A 326 5.42 68.04 -18.95
C ALA A 326 4.42 67.11 -19.67
N ALA A 327 3.42 66.70 -18.89
CA ALA A 327 2.19 66.06 -19.35
C ALA A 327 1.39 66.90 -20.36
N PRO A 328 0.82 66.25 -21.39
CA PRO A 328 -0.47 66.61 -21.95
C PRO A 328 -1.53 65.56 -21.55
N ALA A 329 -2.74 66.03 -21.31
CA ALA A 329 -3.89 65.26 -20.85
C ALA A 329 -4.24 64.07 -21.74
N LEU A 330 -4.55 62.93 -21.11
CA LEU A 330 -5.10 61.74 -21.75
C LEU A 330 -6.54 62.00 -22.26
N PRO A 331 -6.90 61.57 -23.48
CA PRO A 331 -8.29 61.38 -23.88
C PRO A 331 -8.88 60.18 -23.10
N GLN A 332 -10.08 60.35 -22.55
CA GLN A 332 -10.80 59.26 -21.87
C GLN A 332 -11.14 58.13 -22.85
N PRO A 333 -10.99 56.85 -22.46
CA PRO A 333 -11.42 55.72 -23.28
C PRO A 333 -12.94 55.55 -23.20
N LEU A 334 -13.58 55.38 -24.35
CA LEU A 334 -14.99 55.01 -24.49
C LEU A 334 -15.25 53.62 -23.86
N PRO A 335 -16.48 53.35 -23.37
CA PRO A 335 -16.81 52.07 -22.74
C PRO A 335 -16.77 50.94 -23.75
N ALA A 336 -16.01 49.88 -23.46
CA ALA A 336 -16.09 48.61 -24.16
C ALA A 336 -17.39 47.89 -23.74
N GLU A 337 -18.20 47.47 -24.72
CA GLU A 337 -19.34 46.59 -24.48
C GLU A 337 -18.87 45.26 -23.87
N PRO A 338 -19.57 44.71 -22.85
CA PRO A 338 -19.24 43.42 -22.31
C PRO A 338 -19.62 42.33 -23.31
N LEU A 339 -18.61 41.70 -23.91
CA LEU A 339 -18.74 40.34 -24.44
C LEU A 339 -19.20 39.44 -23.29
N GLY A 340 -20.39 38.84 -23.44
CA GLY A 340 -20.94 37.91 -22.46
C GLY A 340 -19.97 36.76 -22.16
N PRO A 341 -20.08 36.15 -20.97
CA PRO A 341 -19.18 35.07 -20.57
C PRO A 341 -19.26 33.93 -21.59
N ALA A 342 -18.11 33.61 -22.19
CA ALA A 342 -17.93 32.40 -22.97
C ALA A 342 -18.38 31.22 -22.11
N ALA A 343 -19.37 30.47 -22.60
CA ALA A 343 -19.84 29.25 -21.94
C ALA A 343 -18.63 28.33 -21.70
N ALA A 344 -18.39 28.00 -20.44
CA ALA A 344 -17.40 27.01 -20.08
C ALA A 344 -17.70 25.70 -20.85
N PRO A 345 -16.68 25.01 -21.39
CA PRO A 345 -16.87 23.72 -22.06
C PRO A 345 -17.53 22.71 -21.10
N ALA A 346 -18.49 21.95 -21.62
CA ALA A 346 -19.29 21.02 -20.81
C ALA A 346 -18.44 19.88 -20.22
N PRO A 347 -18.65 19.51 -18.94
CA PRO A 347 -17.94 18.40 -18.30
C PRO A 347 -18.23 17.06 -18.97
N VAL A 348 -17.30 16.10 -18.83
CA VAL A 348 -17.46 14.72 -19.32
C VAL A 348 -18.77 14.11 -18.80
N THR A 349 -19.57 13.58 -19.72
CA THR A 349 -20.87 12.98 -19.38
C THR A 349 -20.71 11.53 -18.94
N ALA A 350 -21.60 11.05 -18.06
CA ALA A 350 -21.61 9.65 -17.62
C ALA A 350 -21.80 8.66 -18.79
N ALA A 351 -22.47 9.09 -19.88
CA ALA A 351 -22.62 8.32 -21.11
C ALA A 351 -21.30 8.15 -21.87
N GLU A 352 -20.44 9.17 -21.92
CA GLU A 352 -19.11 9.06 -22.55
C GLU A 352 -18.20 8.09 -21.78
N GLU A 353 -18.24 8.12 -20.45
CA GLU A 353 -17.50 7.19 -19.60
C GLU A 353 -17.96 5.73 -19.78
N LEU A 354 -19.27 5.51 -19.90
CA LEU A 354 -19.82 4.17 -20.13
C LEU A 354 -19.34 3.57 -21.45
N ARG A 355 -19.32 4.35 -22.55
CA ARG A 355 -18.84 3.85 -23.85
C ARG A 355 -17.36 3.50 -23.85
N VAL A 356 -16.55 4.20 -23.05
CA VAL A 356 -15.13 3.86 -22.85
C VAL A 356 -15.00 2.54 -22.09
N LEU A 357 -15.82 2.33 -21.06
CA LEU A 357 -15.85 1.07 -20.31
C LEU A 357 -16.31 -0.10 -21.19
N GLU A 358 -17.29 0.09 -22.07
CA GLU A 358 -17.69 -0.93 -23.06
C GLU A 358 -16.57 -1.27 -24.04
N ALA A 359 -15.82 -0.26 -24.51
CA ALA A 359 -14.68 -0.48 -25.39
C ALA A 359 -13.57 -1.28 -24.70
N LEU A 360 -13.29 -1.01 -23.42
CA LEU A 360 -12.34 -1.78 -22.62
C LEU A 360 -12.86 -3.21 -22.34
N HIS A 361 -14.15 -3.37 -22.07
CA HIS A 361 -14.78 -4.67 -21.83
C HIS A 361 -14.65 -5.62 -23.03
N ARG A 362 -14.82 -5.10 -24.25
CA ARG A 362 -14.67 -5.89 -25.49
C ARG A 362 -13.30 -6.53 -25.67
N ILE A 363 -12.25 -5.90 -25.14
CA ILE A 363 -10.88 -6.43 -25.18
C ILE A 363 -10.48 -7.12 -23.86
N GLN A 364 -11.45 -7.31 -22.95
CA GLN A 364 -11.25 -7.82 -21.58
C GLN A 364 -10.22 -6.99 -20.78
N ALA A 365 -10.01 -5.72 -21.13
CA ALA A 365 -9.04 -4.83 -20.45
C ALA A 365 -9.61 -4.24 -19.15
N ASP A 366 -10.89 -4.49 -18.91
CA ASP A 366 -11.58 -4.28 -17.66
C ASP A 366 -11.36 -5.42 -16.65
N LEU A 367 -10.63 -6.49 -17.01
CA LEU A 367 -10.35 -7.64 -16.15
C LEU A 367 -8.85 -7.80 -15.95
N GLY A 368 -8.38 -7.62 -14.72
CA GLY A 368 -7.00 -7.92 -14.31
C GLY A 368 -5.92 -6.96 -14.85
N ASP A 369 -6.18 -6.19 -15.90
CA ASP A 369 -5.27 -5.14 -16.36
C ASP A 369 -5.33 -3.93 -15.40
N PRO A 370 -4.19 -3.29 -15.08
CA PRO A 370 -4.08 -2.14 -14.18
C PRO A 370 -4.57 -0.88 -14.89
N ILE A 371 -5.76 -0.91 -15.48
CA ILE A 371 -6.31 0.15 -16.32
C ILE A 371 -7.41 0.86 -15.54
N HIS A 372 -7.15 2.10 -15.17
CA HIS A 372 -8.08 2.96 -14.45
C HIS A 372 -8.69 3.97 -15.40
N VAL A 373 -10.01 4.02 -15.41
CA VAL A 373 -10.79 5.05 -16.09
C VAL A 373 -11.25 6.05 -15.04
N SER A 374 -10.77 7.28 -15.14
CA SER A 374 -11.21 8.37 -14.26
C SER A 374 -11.56 9.61 -15.08
N PRO A 375 -12.69 10.27 -14.82
CA PRO A 375 -12.97 11.57 -15.42
C PRO A 375 -11.99 12.62 -14.85
N ALA A 376 -11.19 13.22 -15.72
CA ALA A 376 -10.23 14.27 -15.41
C ALA A 376 -10.67 15.59 -16.07
N GLY A 377 -11.68 16.24 -15.48
CA GLY A 377 -12.23 17.49 -15.97
C GLY A 377 -12.93 17.36 -17.33
N GLU A 378 -12.24 17.77 -18.40
CA GLU A 378 -12.74 17.78 -19.79
C GLU A 378 -12.44 16.48 -20.56
N LYS A 379 -11.65 15.56 -19.98
CA LYS A 379 -11.19 14.32 -20.62
C LYS A 379 -11.38 13.10 -19.72
N ILE A 380 -11.50 11.93 -20.33
CA ILE A 380 -11.45 10.64 -19.65
C ILE A 380 -9.98 10.20 -19.63
N LEU A 381 -9.38 10.16 -18.45
CA LEU A 381 -8.02 9.64 -18.27
C LEU A 381 -8.12 8.12 -18.13
N VAL A 382 -7.52 7.41 -19.08
CA VAL A 382 -7.27 5.97 -19.00
C VAL A 382 -5.81 5.77 -18.62
N SER A 383 -5.56 5.49 -17.35
CA SER A 383 -4.20 5.31 -16.82
C SER A 383 -3.89 3.84 -16.57
N GLY A 384 -2.65 3.40 -16.75
CA GLY A 384 -2.24 2.10 -16.27
C GLY A 384 -0.75 1.89 -16.04
N ALA A 385 -0.40 1.16 -15.00
CA ALA A 385 0.98 0.94 -14.58
C ALA A 385 1.41 -0.52 -14.85
N GLY A 386 2.51 -0.73 -15.58
CA GLY A 386 3.04 -2.09 -15.83
C GLY A 386 2.21 -2.95 -16.79
N VAL A 387 1.54 -2.34 -17.77
CA VAL A 387 0.83 -3.06 -18.87
C VAL A 387 1.85 -3.49 -19.93
N ASP A 388 1.82 -4.76 -20.36
CA ASP A 388 2.68 -5.25 -21.45
C ASP A 388 2.56 -4.38 -22.73
N PRO A 389 3.66 -4.07 -23.45
CA PRO A 389 3.62 -3.18 -24.62
C PRO A 389 2.66 -3.63 -25.74
N GLY A 390 2.53 -4.93 -25.97
CA GLY A 390 1.56 -5.48 -26.93
C GLY A 390 0.12 -5.26 -26.45
N ARG A 391 -0.12 -5.42 -25.16
CA ARG A 391 -1.41 -5.13 -24.52
C ARG A 391 -1.74 -3.62 -24.52
N GLN A 392 -0.76 -2.74 -24.29
CA GLN A 392 -0.93 -1.29 -24.42
C GLN A 392 -1.38 -0.89 -25.83
N GLN A 393 -0.83 -1.52 -26.86
CA GLN A 393 -1.20 -1.23 -28.25
C GLN A 393 -2.64 -1.64 -28.56
N LEU A 394 -3.10 -2.77 -28.03
CA LEU A 394 -4.50 -3.20 -28.14
C LEU A 394 -5.45 -2.19 -27.48
N VAL A 395 -5.12 -1.72 -26.27
CA VAL A 395 -5.91 -0.70 -25.55
C VAL A 395 -5.94 0.62 -26.32
N ARG A 396 -4.80 1.10 -26.82
CA ARG A 396 -4.74 2.31 -27.66
C ARG A 396 -5.60 2.18 -28.91
N SER A 397 -5.59 1.03 -29.57
CA SER A 397 -6.39 0.78 -30.77
C SER A 397 -7.90 0.77 -30.49
N ALA A 398 -8.32 0.18 -29.37
CA ALA A 398 -9.72 0.11 -28.97
C ALA A 398 -10.28 1.49 -28.54
N LEU A 399 -9.41 2.36 -28.02
CA LEU A 399 -9.78 3.70 -27.54
C LEU A 399 -9.56 4.83 -28.58
N ALA A 400 -8.90 4.55 -29.70
CA ALA A 400 -8.67 5.51 -30.78
C ALA A 400 -9.94 6.22 -31.32
N PRO A 401 -11.14 5.60 -31.33
CA PRO A 401 -12.37 6.27 -31.76
C PRO A 401 -12.85 7.39 -30.81
N PHE A 402 -12.33 7.49 -29.58
CA PHE A 402 -12.79 8.45 -28.58
C PHE A 402 -11.88 9.69 -28.53
N SER A 403 -12.40 10.84 -28.99
CA SER A 403 -11.64 12.10 -29.10
C SER A 403 -11.34 12.79 -27.77
N ARG A 404 -12.00 12.36 -26.67
CA ARG A 404 -11.86 12.92 -25.32
C ARG A 404 -11.12 12.01 -24.35
N VAL A 405 -10.43 10.97 -24.84
CA VAL A 405 -9.69 10.01 -24.00
C VAL A 405 -8.20 10.34 -24.02
N GLU A 406 -7.60 10.50 -22.84
CA GLU A 406 -6.16 10.64 -22.66
C GLU A 406 -5.61 9.35 -22.05
N ILE A 407 -4.65 8.70 -22.72
CA ILE A 407 -4.10 7.42 -22.27
C ILE A 407 -2.72 7.69 -21.64
N ARG A 408 -2.55 7.34 -20.36
CA ARG A 408 -1.26 7.45 -19.65
C ARG A 408 -0.82 6.08 -19.13
N PHE A 409 0.12 5.46 -19.83
CA PHE A 409 0.81 4.28 -19.29
C PHE A 409 2.11 4.73 -18.64
N THR A 410 2.33 4.29 -17.39
CA THR A 410 3.57 4.58 -16.66
C THR A 410 4.30 3.25 -16.42
N ASP A 411 5.61 3.21 -16.67
CA ASP A 411 6.44 2.03 -16.38
C ASP A 411 6.93 1.99 -14.91
N ASP A 412 6.63 3.04 -14.13
CA ASP A 412 6.98 3.14 -12.72
C ASP A 412 6.00 2.35 -11.84
N VAL A 413 6.44 1.18 -11.40
CA VAL A 413 5.98 0.59 -10.15
C VAL A 413 6.58 1.46 -9.03
N PRO A 414 5.78 2.18 -8.21
CA PRO A 414 6.33 2.83 -7.03
C PRO A 414 7.04 1.77 -6.19
N PRO A 415 8.26 2.01 -5.66
CA PRO A 415 8.90 1.05 -4.79
C PRO A 415 7.96 0.79 -3.63
N ALA A 416 7.49 -0.45 -3.53
CA ALA A 416 6.68 -0.93 -2.43
C ALA A 416 7.32 -0.43 -1.14
N GLY A 417 6.57 0.39 -0.39
CA GLY A 417 7.00 0.86 0.91
C GLY A 417 7.48 -0.36 1.68
N GLY A 418 8.73 -0.31 2.14
CA GLY A 418 9.37 -1.38 2.89
C GLY A 418 8.68 -1.58 4.23
N GLY A 419 7.49 -2.16 4.21
CA GLY A 419 7.00 -2.98 5.29
C GLY A 419 8.02 -4.09 5.42
N THR A 420 8.76 -4.07 6.52
CA THR A 420 9.51 -5.24 6.95
C THR A 420 8.53 -6.41 6.86
N PRO A 421 8.81 -7.47 6.08
CA PRO A 421 7.97 -8.65 6.13
C PRO A 421 8.00 -9.05 7.60
N ALA A 422 6.84 -8.92 8.27
CA ALA A 422 6.65 -9.64 9.50
C ALA A 422 6.94 -11.08 9.11
N ALA A 423 8.06 -11.60 9.60
CA ALA A 423 8.36 -13.00 9.47
C ALA A 423 7.21 -13.70 10.19
N SER A 424 6.16 -14.04 9.43
CA SER A 424 5.28 -15.12 9.78
C SER A 424 6.23 -16.28 9.90
N GLU A 425 6.54 -16.65 11.14
CA GLU A 425 7.26 -17.86 11.44
C GLU A 425 6.57 -18.93 10.62
N ALA A 426 7.24 -19.37 9.55
CA ALA A 426 6.83 -20.52 8.78
C ALA A 426 6.92 -21.66 9.78
N ARG A 427 5.82 -21.88 10.52
CA ARG A 427 5.59 -23.07 11.29
C ARG A 427 5.71 -24.15 10.25
N SER A 428 6.86 -24.82 10.25
CA SER A 428 7.04 -26.11 9.61
C SER A 428 6.12 -27.07 10.36
N GLY A 429 4.83 -26.93 10.09
CA GLY A 429 3.78 -27.77 10.62
C GLY A 429 3.87 -29.08 9.89
N THR A 430 3.98 -30.15 10.67
CA THR A 430 3.59 -31.50 10.28
C THR A 430 2.45 -31.44 9.27
N LEU A 431 2.61 -32.01 8.08
CA LEU A 431 1.54 -32.16 7.07
C LEU A 431 0.20 -32.43 7.78
N ASP A 432 -0.71 -31.47 7.63
CA ASP A 432 -1.99 -31.44 8.34
C ASP A 432 -2.74 -32.76 8.07
N PRO A 433 -3.30 -33.45 9.08
CA PRO A 433 -4.00 -34.73 8.88
C PRO A 433 -5.08 -34.67 7.81
N LEU A 434 -5.69 -33.49 7.63
CA LEU A 434 -6.70 -33.22 6.63
C LEU A 434 -6.14 -33.20 5.19
N GLN A 435 -4.98 -32.59 4.98
CA GLN A 435 -4.33 -32.55 3.66
C GLN A 435 -3.92 -33.96 3.21
N LYS A 436 -3.42 -34.78 4.15
CA LYS A 436 -3.13 -36.20 3.89
C LYS A 436 -4.38 -37.00 3.57
N LEU A 437 -5.50 -36.71 4.26
CA LEU A 437 -6.77 -37.38 4.00
C LEU A 437 -7.33 -36.98 2.62
N LEU A 438 -7.23 -35.71 2.24
CA LEU A 438 -7.54 -35.22 0.89
C LEU A 438 -6.65 -35.90 -0.15
N GLU A 439 -5.34 -36.00 0.07
CA GLU A 439 -4.42 -36.68 -0.83
C GLU A 439 -4.82 -38.15 -1.05
N GLN A 440 -5.14 -38.87 0.03
CA GLN A 440 -5.58 -40.27 -0.03
C GLN A 440 -6.91 -40.43 -0.76
N ARG A 441 -7.86 -39.49 -0.57
CA ARG A 441 -9.18 -39.52 -1.21
C ARG A 441 -9.15 -39.12 -2.68
N LEU A 442 -8.29 -38.17 -3.05
CA LEU A 442 -8.16 -37.66 -4.42
C LEU A 442 -7.30 -38.55 -5.33
N GLY A 443 -6.61 -39.55 -4.77
CA GLY A 443 -5.81 -40.51 -5.54
C GLY A 443 -4.32 -40.14 -5.65
N GLY A 444 -3.78 -39.47 -4.63
CA GLY A 444 -2.35 -39.16 -4.49
C GLY A 444 -1.97 -37.72 -4.81
N LYS A 445 -0.71 -37.35 -4.50
CA LYS A 445 -0.15 -36.00 -4.66
C LYS A 445 -0.42 -35.33 -6.03
N PRO A 446 -0.24 -35.98 -7.19
CA PRO A 446 -0.50 -35.32 -8.48
C PRO A 446 -1.97 -34.92 -8.69
N ALA A 447 -2.90 -35.65 -8.07
CA ALA A 447 -4.32 -35.31 -8.11
C ALA A 447 -4.65 -34.15 -7.16
N LEU A 448 -3.99 -34.09 -6.00
CA LEU A 448 -4.06 -32.96 -5.08
C LEU A 448 -3.52 -31.67 -5.72
N ASP A 449 -2.39 -31.72 -6.42
CA ASP A 449 -1.82 -30.54 -7.10
C ASP A 449 -2.78 -30.00 -8.18
N ARG A 450 -3.32 -30.87 -9.05
CA ARG A 450 -4.34 -30.47 -10.03
C ARG A 450 -5.64 -29.98 -9.41
N PHE A 451 -5.97 -30.45 -8.21
CA PHE A 451 -7.12 -29.94 -7.45
C PHE A 451 -6.83 -28.53 -6.94
N ALA A 452 -5.65 -28.31 -6.35
CA ALA A 452 -5.22 -27.00 -5.86
C ALA A 452 -5.16 -25.96 -6.98
N ASP A 453 -4.51 -26.28 -8.11
CA ASP A 453 -4.41 -25.36 -9.25
C ASP A 453 -5.78 -24.97 -9.81
N ARG A 454 -6.68 -25.94 -10.04
CA ARG A 454 -8.05 -25.65 -10.53
C ARG A 454 -8.87 -24.84 -9.54
N THR A 455 -8.68 -25.07 -8.25
CA THR A 455 -9.40 -24.34 -7.19
C THR A 455 -8.92 -22.90 -7.11
N LEU A 456 -7.59 -22.68 -7.18
CA LEU A 456 -7.00 -21.35 -7.19
C LEU A 456 -7.38 -20.57 -8.46
N GLU A 457 -7.32 -21.20 -9.63
CA GLU A 457 -7.71 -20.57 -10.91
C GLU A 457 -9.17 -20.14 -10.90
N ALA A 458 -10.08 -21.00 -10.41
CA ALA A 458 -11.50 -20.66 -10.29
C ALA A 458 -11.74 -19.54 -9.26
N SER A 459 -11.01 -19.53 -8.13
CA SER A 459 -11.07 -18.45 -7.12
C SER A 459 -10.60 -17.11 -7.69
N ASP A 460 -9.47 -17.10 -8.40
CA ASP A 460 -8.92 -15.91 -9.04
C ASP A 460 -9.88 -15.37 -10.11
N ALA A 461 -10.50 -16.26 -10.91
CA ALA A 461 -11.52 -15.88 -11.89
C ALA A 461 -12.77 -15.25 -11.26
N VAL A 462 -13.24 -15.79 -10.12
CA VAL A 462 -14.34 -15.22 -9.35
C VAL A 462 -14.00 -13.80 -8.89
N LEU A 463 -12.84 -13.62 -8.26
CA LEU A 463 -12.43 -12.32 -7.72
C LEU A 463 -12.23 -11.27 -8.80
N ALA A 464 -11.60 -11.64 -9.92
CA ALA A 464 -11.42 -10.73 -11.05
C ALA A 464 -12.76 -10.18 -11.55
N ARG A 465 -13.79 -11.03 -11.63
CA ARG A 465 -15.15 -10.64 -12.05
C ARG A 465 -15.86 -9.77 -11.00
N ILE A 466 -15.73 -10.09 -9.72
CA ILE A 466 -16.29 -9.27 -8.63
C ILE A 466 -15.64 -7.89 -8.60
N HIS A 467 -14.32 -7.79 -8.78
CA HIS A 467 -13.63 -6.50 -8.84
C HIS A 467 -14.05 -5.66 -10.05
N ALA A 468 -14.31 -6.27 -11.21
CA ALA A 468 -14.87 -5.57 -12.37
C ALA A 468 -16.27 -5.00 -12.06
N LEU A 469 -17.15 -5.81 -11.46
CA LEU A 469 -18.47 -5.36 -11.02
C LEU A 469 -18.40 -4.23 -9.98
N ARG A 470 -17.46 -4.31 -9.04
CA ARG A 470 -17.22 -3.26 -8.03
C ARG A 470 -16.71 -1.97 -8.66
N ARG A 471 -15.84 -2.03 -9.67
CA ARG A 471 -15.42 -0.84 -10.43
C ARG A 471 -16.61 -0.19 -11.12
N LEU A 472 -17.49 -0.97 -11.74
CA LEU A 472 -18.73 -0.46 -12.32
C LEU A 472 -19.64 0.17 -11.27
N ALA A 473 -19.80 -0.46 -10.09
CA ALA A 473 -20.60 0.07 -8.99
C ALA A 473 -20.04 1.40 -8.44
N ALA A 474 -18.71 1.51 -8.35
CA ALA A 474 -18.04 2.73 -7.90
C ALA A 474 -18.14 3.86 -8.93
N ALA A 475 -18.04 3.54 -10.23
CA ALA A 475 -18.18 4.50 -11.32
C ALA A 475 -19.63 5.00 -11.48
N PHE A 476 -20.62 4.14 -11.24
CA PHE A 476 -22.04 4.45 -11.36
C PHE A 476 -22.82 4.22 -10.04
N PRO A 477 -22.65 5.11 -9.04
CA PRO A 477 -23.54 5.13 -7.88
C PRO A 477 -25.00 5.37 -8.29
N ALA A 478 -25.97 4.96 -7.47
CA ALA A 478 -27.40 5.03 -7.79
C ALA A 478 -27.86 6.42 -8.29
N ALA A 479 -27.35 7.51 -7.70
CA ALA A 479 -27.65 8.87 -8.14
C ALA A 479 -27.15 9.18 -9.56
N ARG A 480 -26.00 8.62 -9.95
CA ARG A 480 -25.41 8.79 -11.28
C ARG A 480 -26.10 7.90 -12.32
N GLU A 481 -26.45 6.68 -11.93
CA GLU A 481 -27.23 5.75 -12.75
C GLU A 481 -28.62 6.32 -13.08
N ALA A 482 -29.27 6.99 -12.13
CA ALA A 482 -30.57 7.65 -12.35
C ALA A 482 -30.52 8.78 -13.39
N GLY A 483 -29.35 9.40 -13.58
CA GLY A 483 -29.11 10.44 -14.58
C GLY A 483 -28.79 9.93 -15.98
N LEU A 484 -28.65 8.60 -16.17
CA LEU A 484 -28.35 8.00 -17.46
C LEU A 484 -29.61 7.90 -18.34
N SER A 485 -29.42 8.01 -19.66
CA SER A 485 -30.48 7.76 -20.63
C SER A 485 -30.96 6.30 -20.55
N GLY A 486 -32.15 6.01 -21.09
CA GLY A 486 -32.65 4.62 -21.12
C GLY A 486 -31.81 3.66 -21.97
N GLU A 487 -31.05 4.19 -22.93
CA GLU A 487 -30.10 3.41 -23.73
C GLU A 487 -28.80 3.14 -22.98
N ASP A 488 -28.25 4.16 -22.32
CA ASP A 488 -27.04 4.00 -21.49
C ASP A 488 -27.31 3.09 -20.28
N ARG A 489 -28.51 3.14 -19.67
CA ARG A 489 -28.87 2.20 -18.60
C ARG A 489 -28.94 0.76 -19.08
N ARG A 490 -29.46 0.51 -20.29
CA ARG A 490 -29.46 -0.85 -20.90
C ARG A 490 -28.05 -1.33 -21.19
N SER A 491 -27.19 -0.44 -21.66
CA SER A 491 -25.78 -0.69 -21.92
C SER A 491 -25.02 -1.08 -20.64
N LEU A 492 -25.22 -0.33 -19.55
CA LEU A 492 -24.66 -0.66 -18.23
C LEU A 492 -25.23 -1.98 -17.69
N ALA A 493 -26.52 -2.26 -17.88
CA ALA A 493 -27.14 -3.51 -17.47
C ALA A 493 -26.56 -4.71 -18.24
N ALA A 494 -26.33 -4.58 -19.55
CA ALA A 494 -25.73 -5.62 -20.39
C ALA A 494 -24.30 -5.95 -19.93
N LEU A 495 -23.46 -4.94 -19.68
CA LEU A 495 -22.10 -5.15 -19.13
C LEU A 495 -22.15 -5.91 -17.79
N ARG A 496 -23.06 -5.50 -16.90
CA ARG A 496 -23.24 -6.18 -15.60
C ARG A 496 -23.69 -7.63 -15.77
N ALA A 497 -24.65 -7.90 -16.66
CA ALA A 497 -25.14 -9.24 -16.93
C ALA A 497 -24.03 -10.15 -17.50
N ASP A 498 -23.17 -9.62 -18.36
CA ASP A 498 -22.02 -10.35 -18.90
C ASP A 498 -21.01 -10.75 -17.83
N HIS A 499 -20.66 -9.83 -16.93
CA HIS A 499 -19.83 -10.15 -15.78
C HIS A 499 -20.48 -11.14 -14.82
N ALA A 500 -21.78 -10.95 -14.51
CA ALA A 500 -22.53 -11.80 -13.61
C ALA A 500 -22.63 -13.24 -14.12
N ARG A 501 -22.82 -13.43 -15.43
CA ARG A 501 -22.85 -14.76 -16.07
C ARG A 501 -21.53 -15.51 -15.94
N VAL A 502 -20.40 -14.84 -16.15
CA VAL A 502 -19.08 -15.49 -15.99
C VAL A 502 -18.75 -15.73 -14.51
N LEU A 503 -19.13 -14.80 -13.63
CA LEU A 503 -19.02 -14.98 -12.18
C LEU A 503 -19.80 -16.21 -11.73
N GLN A 504 -21.06 -16.34 -12.15
CA GLN A 504 -21.92 -17.47 -11.85
C GLN A 504 -21.29 -18.80 -12.31
N HIS A 505 -20.77 -18.83 -13.53
CA HIS A 505 -20.08 -20.01 -14.06
C HIS A 505 -18.86 -20.38 -13.22
N SER A 506 -17.99 -19.41 -12.90
CA SER A 506 -16.75 -19.62 -12.16
C SER A 506 -17.01 -20.04 -10.71
N ALA A 507 -17.99 -19.42 -10.04
CA ALA A 507 -18.44 -19.82 -8.70
C ALA A 507 -19.05 -21.23 -8.71
N GLY A 508 -19.77 -21.57 -9.79
CA GLY A 508 -20.29 -22.91 -10.03
C GLY A 508 -19.18 -23.96 -10.16
N GLN A 509 -18.13 -23.67 -10.93
CA GLN A 509 -16.94 -24.53 -11.08
C GLN A 509 -16.20 -24.71 -9.75
N LEU A 510 -15.97 -23.62 -9.01
CA LEU A 510 -15.35 -23.66 -7.70
C LEU A 510 -16.10 -24.59 -6.75
N ALA A 511 -17.43 -24.42 -6.66
CA ALA A 511 -18.27 -25.29 -5.83
C ALA A 511 -18.27 -26.75 -6.30
N GLN A 512 -18.27 -27.00 -7.63
CA GLN A 512 -18.25 -28.34 -8.20
C GLN A 512 -16.94 -29.08 -7.90
N VAL A 513 -15.82 -28.36 -7.83
CA VAL A 513 -14.51 -28.95 -7.49
C VAL A 513 -14.42 -29.15 -5.97
N MET A 514 -14.78 -28.15 -5.17
CA MET A 514 -14.51 -28.15 -3.73
C MET A 514 -15.49 -28.97 -2.90
N LEU A 515 -16.81 -28.86 -3.15
CA LEU A 515 -17.82 -29.47 -2.28
C LEU A 515 -17.72 -31.01 -2.23
N PRO A 516 -17.55 -31.73 -3.36
CA PRO A 516 -17.39 -33.19 -3.33
C PRO A 516 -16.10 -33.62 -2.61
N ALA A 517 -15.01 -32.84 -2.76
CA ALA A 517 -13.76 -33.14 -2.08
C ALA A 517 -13.89 -32.99 -0.56
N LEU A 518 -14.55 -31.93 -0.09
CA LEU A 518 -14.83 -31.70 1.33
C LEU A 518 -15.80 -32.75 1.91
N GLU A 519 -16.84 -33.11 1.15
CA GLU A 519 -17.80 -34.16 1.54
C GLU A 519 -17.11 -35.53 1.71
N SER A 520 -16.20 -35.88 0.81
CA SER A 520 -15.43 -37.14 0.87
C SER A 520 -14.55 -37.26 2.14
N VAL A 521 -14.32 -36.14 2.81
CA VAL A 521 -13.49 -36.00 4.01
C VAL A 521 -14.35 -35.76 5.27
N GLY A 522 -15.68 -35.73 5.12
CA GLY A 522 -16.63 -35.63 6.23
C GLY A 522 -17.20 -34.24 6.48
N TYR A 523 -17.02 -33.29 5.55
CA TYR A 523 -17.51 -31.92 5.63
C TYR A 523 -18.55 -31.66 4.53
N PRO A 524 -19.82 -32.08 4.71
CA PRO A 524 -20.86 -31.89 3.71
C PRO A 524 -21.24 -30.41 3.56
N ALA A 525 -21.76 -30.03 2.40
CA ALA A 525 -22.27 -28.69 2.14
C ALA A 525 -23.42 -28.35 3.11
N PRO A 526 -23.31 -27.26 3.90
CA PRO A 526 -24.37 -26.86 4.81
C PRO A 526 -25.57 -26.28 4.04
N ARG A 527 -26.75 -26.31 4.66
CA ARG A 527 -27.91 -25.57 4.17
C ARG A 527 -27.77 -24.12 4.60
N VAL A 528 -27.41 -23.26 3.65
CA VAL A 528 -27.25 -21.82 3.86
C VAL A 528 -28.23 -21.09 2.95
N GLU A 529 -28.79 -19.99 3.42
CA GLU A 529 -29.60 -19.08 2.60
C GLU A 529 -28.69 -18.01 2.00
N GLY A 530 -28.67 -17.91 0.67
CA GLY A 530 -27.95 -16.86 -0.04
C GLY A 530 -28.80 -15.60 -0.16
N HIS A 531 -28.77 -14.74 0.86
CA HIS A 531 -29.34 -13.40 0.73
C HIS A 531 -28.32 -12.42 0.16
N LEU A 532 -28.82 -11.48 -0.64
CA LEU A 532 -28.07 -10.33 -1.14
C LEU A 532 -28.92 -9.08 -0.99
N ALA A 533 -28.25 -7.94 -0.85
CA ALA A 533 -28.87 -6.63 -0.99
C ALA A 533 -29.71 -6.51 -2.29
N ALA A 534 -30.78 -5.72 -2.22
CA ALA A 534 -31.69 -5.51 -3.34
C ALA A 534 -31.07 -4.65 -4.45
N ASP A 535 -30.20 -3.70 -4.09
CA ASP A 535 -29.42 -2.93 -5.03
C ASP A 535 -28.14 -3.67 -5.41
N TRP A 536 -27.83 -3.65 -6.70
CA TRP A 536 -26.71 -4.40 -7.25
C TRP A 536 -25.36 -3.84 -6.79
N GLN A 537 -25.28 -2.53 -6.50
CA GLN A 537 -24.06 -1.90 -6.02
C GLN A 537 -23.64 -2.45 -4.65
N SER A 538 -24.57 -2.52 -3.69
CA SER A 538 -24.30 -3.08 -2.37
C SER A 538 -24.10 -4.59 -2.42
N ALA A 539 -24.85 -5.29 -3.29
CA ALA A 539 -24.69 -6.73 -3.48
C ALA A 539 -23.27 -7.12 -3.97
N CYS A 540 -22.60 -6.24 -4.73
CA CYS A 540 -21.19 -6.45 -5.11
C CYS A 540 -20.25 -6.43 -3.89
N GLY A 541 -20.53 -5.59 -2.89
CA GLY A 541 -19.77 -5.54 -1.64
C GLY A 541 -19.90 -6.82 -0.83
N GLU A 542 -21.12 -7.34 -0.70
CA GLU A 542 -21.41 -8.60 -0.01
C GLU A 542 -20.76 -9.80 -0.72
N LEU A 543 -20.86 -9.88 -2.04
CA LEU A 543 -20.18 -10.90 -2.85
C LEU A 543 -18.67 -10.92 -2.63
N LEU A 544 -18.03 -9.75 -2.61
CA LEU A 544 -16.59 -9.63 -2.38
C LEU A 544 -16.20 -10.11 -0.98
N GLN A 545 -17.01 -9.78 0.03
CA GLN A 545 -16.77 -10.23 1.39
C GLN A 545 -16.80 -11.76 1.49
N THR A 546 -17.79 -12.40 0.84
CA THR A 546 -17.90 -13.86 0.81
C THR A 546 -16.74 -14.49 0.02
N ALA A 547 -16.37 -13.95 -1.13
CA ALA A 547 -15.23 -14.44 -1.92
C ALA A 547 -13.91 -14.39 -1.12
N ARG A 548 -13.67 -13.31 -0.36
CA ARG A 548 -12.50 -13.20 0.53
C ARG A 548 -12.55 -14.17 1.71
N GLN A 549 -13.73 -14.50 2.22
CA GLN A 549 -13.86 -15.58 3.22
C GLN A 549 -13.43 -16.92 2.63
N VAL A 550 -13.85 -17.23 1.39
CA VAL A 550 -13.41 -18.44 0.68
C VAL A 550 -11.89 -18.48 0.54
N GLU A 551 -11.25 -17.39 0.08
CA GLU A 551 -9.78 -17.35 -0.04
C GLU A 551 -9.05 -17.59 1.28
N ARG A 552 -9.50 -16.96 2.37
CA ARG A 552 -8.88 -17.13 3.68
C ARG A 552 -9.01 -18.56 4.18
N HIS A 553 -10.19 -19.16 4.06
CA HIS A 553 -10.41 -20.55 4.47
C HIS A 553 -9.66 -21.53 3.55
N LEU A 554 -9.58 -21.26 2.25
CA LEU A 554 -8.79 -22.04 1.29
C LEU A 554 -7.30 -21.97 1.62
N GLY A 555 -6.79 -20.76 1.92
CA GLY A 555 -5.42 -20.55 2.37
C GLY A 555 -5.11 -21.31 3.65
N ALA A 556 -6.00 -21.25 4.65
CA ALA A 556 -5.86 -22.00 5.89
C ALA A 556 -5.83 -23.52 5.67
N LEU A 557 -6.67 -24.04 4.76
CA LEU A 557 -6.72 -25.45 4.37
C LEU A 557 -5.42 -25.91 3.67
N LEU A 558 -4.89 -25.10 2.75
CA LEU A 558 -3.71 -25.45 1.94
C LEU A 558 -2.39 -25.31 2.72
N HIS A 559 -2.30 -24.37 3.66
CA HIS A 559 -1.07 -24.06 4.40
C HIS A 559 -1.00 -24.72 5.79
N GLY A 560 -2.03 -25.48 6.19
CA GLY A 560 -1.98 -26.32 7.39
C GLY A 560 -2.06 -25.56 8.72
N ALA A 561 -3.05 -24.66 8.86
CA ALA A 561 -3.29 -23.98 10.13
C ALA A 561 -3.91 -24.93 11.17
N SER A 562 -3.54 -24.77 12.45
CA SER A 562 -3.92 -25.66 13.57
C SER A 562 -5.41 -25.82 13.86
N ASP A 563 -6.29 -25.06 13.17
CA ASP A 563 -7.76 -25.10 13.29
C ASP A 563 -8.44 -25.73 12.03
N ALA A 564 -7.74 -26.63 11.34
CA ALA A 564 -8.18 -27.26 10.08
C ALA A 564 -9.63 -27.82 10.05
N PRO A 565 -10.16 -28.46 11.12
CA PRO A 565 -11.53 -28.98 11.11
C PRO A 565 -12.59 -27.88 11.00
N ASP A 566 -12.36 -26.77 11.71
CA ASP A 566 -13.21 -25.59 11.66
C ASP A 566 -13.06 -24.86 10.32
N ALA A 567 -11.84 -24.79 9.79
CA ALA A 567 -11.56 -24.17 8.50
C ALA A 567 -12.26 -24.90 7.34
N ALA A 568 -12.27 -26.24 7.33
CA ALA A 568 -12.92 -27.04 6.29
C ALA A 568 -14.44 -26.89 6.29
N ALA A 569 -15.07 -26.86 7.47
CA ALA A 569 -16.50 -26.62 7.60
C ALA A 569 -16.89 -25.19 7.14
N ARG A 570 -16.13 -24.17 7.58
CA ARG A 570 -16.33 -22.77 7.15
C ARG A 570 -16.07 -22.58 5.66
N LEU A 571 -15.15 -23.35 5.08
CA LEU A 571 -14.90 -23.35 3.64
C LEU A 571 -16.08 -23.92 2.86
N ALA A 572 -16.62 -25.07 3.28
CA ALA A 572 -17.82 -25.64 2.68
C ALA A 572 -19.01 -24.66 2.74
N GLU A 573 -19.17 -23.97 3.87
CA GLU A 573 -20.18 -22.94 4.07
C GLU A 573 -20.00 -21.75 3.14
N SER A 574 -18.82 -21.13 3.17
CA SER A 574 -18.51 -19.93 2.37
C SER A 574 -18.56 -20.19 0.85
N VAL A 575 -18.12 -21.36 0.38
CA VAL A 575 -18.23 -21.75 -1.04
C VAL A 575 -19.69 -21.96 -1.45
N THR A 576 -20.50 -22.58 -0.59
CA THR A 576 -21.94 -22.76 -0.84
C THR A 576 -22.65 -21.40 -0.88
N LEU A 577 -22.36 -20.53 0.08
CA LEU A 577 -22.90 -19.17 0.12
C LEU A 577 -22.50 -18.36 -1.10
N LEU A 578 -21.22 -18.38 -1.48
CA LEU A 578 -20.70 -17.68 -2.66
C LEU A 578 -21.43 -18.08 -3.93
N LYS A 579 -21.66 -19.39 -4.12
CA LYS A 579 -22.42 -19.90 -5.27
C LYS A 579 -23.84 -19.34 -5.29
N LEU A 580 -24.55 -19.45 -4.17
CA LEU A 580 -25.94 -18.96 -4.07
C LEU A 580 -26.04 -17.46 -4.29
N GLN A 581 -25.10 -16.69 -3.75
CA GLN A 581 -25.03 -15.25 -3.96
C GLN A 581 -24.70 -14.91 -5.42
N ALA A 582 -23.79 -15.64 -6.07
CA ALA A 582 -23.49 -15.43 -7.49
C ALA A 582 -24.72 -15.71 -8.38
N ASP A 583 -25.48 -16.77 -8.07
CA ASP A 583 -26.75 -17.10 -8.74
C ASP A 583 -27.80 -15.99 -8.52
N ALA A 584 -27.97 -15.52 -7.29
CA ALA A 584 -28.90 -14.45 -6.95
C ALA A 584 -28.51 -13.12 -7.63
N TYR A 585 -27.22 -12.79 -7.67
CA TYR A 585 -26.71 -11.59 -8.33
C TYR A 585 -26.93 -11.64 -9.85
N ALA A 586 -26.75 -12.79 -10.48
CA ALA A 586 -27.09 -12.97 -11.90
C ALA A 586 -28.59 -12.72 -12.15
N GLY A 587 -29.46 -13.14 -11.23
CA GLY A 587 -30.88 -12.79 -11.24
C GLY A 587 -31.13 -11.28 -11.18
N LEU A 588 -30.46 -10.57 -10.25
CA LEU A 588 -30.55 -9.12 -10.11
C LEU A 588 -30.02 -8.37 -11.34
N ALA A 589 -28.94 -8.85 -11.96
CA ALA A 589 -28.38 -8.25 -13.17
C ALA A 589 -29.33 -8.37 -14.37
N ASN A 590 -30.05 -9.48 -14.49
CA ASN A 590 -30.99 -9.73 -15.58
C ASN A 590 -32.38 -9.10 -15.35
N ALA A 591 -32.73 -8.72 -14.12
CA ALA A 591 -34.04 -8.15 -13.78
C ALA A 591 -34.28 -6.76 -14.38
N VAL A 592 -33.24 -6.06 -14.85
CA VAL A 592 -33.31 -4.72 -15.45
C VAL A 592 -33.80 -4.76 -16.92
N GLU A 593 -33.83 -5.93 -17.56
CA GLU A 593 -34.29 -6.11 -18.95
C GLU A 593 -35.81 -6.33 -19.09
N ARG A 594 -36.55 -6.51 -18.00
CA ARG A 594 -38.03 -6.60 -18.01
C ARG A 594 -38.65 -5.32 -17.46
#